data_AF-A0A5C8L086-F1
#
_entry.id   AF-A0A5C8L086-F1
#
_cell.length_a   1.000
_cell.length_b   1.000
_cell.length_c   1.000
_cell.angle_alpha   90.00
_cell.angle_beta   90.00
_cell.angle_gamma   90.00
#
_symmetry.space_group_name_H-M   'P 1'
#
loop_
_entity.id
_entity.type
_entity.pdbx_description
1 polymer ?
#
loop_
_entity_poly.entity_id
_entity_poly.type
_entity_poly.pdbx_seq_one_letter_code
_entity_poly.pdbx_strand_id
1 'polypeptide(L)'
;MIVAAAVSAALGLAVAAGGWFAPGMLAMAWLLPLAFFLLSVAHEGVRVGRKTYLVDIAEGARRTDYVAVSNSAIGVVLLLFGAAGAALSALSPEVALVALSMAGLAGAVFGTGLPEADA
;
A
#
# COMPACT_ATOMS: atom_id res chain seq x y z
N MET A 1 -0.49 -6.85 9.08
CA MET A 1 -0.80 -6.49 7.67
C MET A 1 -1.78 -5.32 7.58
N ILE A 2 -3.00 -5.42 8.11
CA ILE A 2 -4.05 -4.38 7.99
C ILE A 2 -3.61 -3.02 8.56
N VAL A 3 -3.03 -3.01 9.77
CA VAL A 3 -2.50 -1.77 10.40
C VAL A 3 -1.45 -1.10 9.51
N ALA A 4 -0.55 -1.88 8.92
CA ALA A 4 0.50 -1.34 8.06
C ALA A 4 -0.07 -0.76 6.74
N ALA A 5 -1.11 -1.39 6.18
CA ALA A 5 -1.83 -0.83 5.03
C ALA A 5 -2.56 0.48 5.40
N ALA A 6 -3.21 0.53 6.56
CA ALA A 6 -3.88 1.74 7.06
C ALA A 6 -2.89 2.89 7.31
N VAL A 7 -1.73 2.60 7.91
CA VAL A 7 -0.65 3.59 8.12
C VAL A 7 -0.13 4.13 6.79
N SER A 8 0.11 3.26 5.81
CA SER A 8 0.58 3.66 4.47
C SER A 8 -0.39 4.64 3.81
N ALA A 9 -1.69 4.33 3.86
CA ALA A 9 -2.71 5.17 3.25
C ALA A 9 -2.92 6.49 4.01
N ALA A 10 -2.95 6.46 5.33
CA ALA A 10 -3.06 7.65 6.17
C ALA A 10 -1.89 8.61 5.91
N LEU A 11 -0.68 8.07 5.78
CA LEU A 11 0.50 8.84 5.45
C LEU A 11 0.41 9.48 4.05
N GLY A 12 -0.04 8.74 3.04
CA GLY A 12 -0.25 9.31 1.70
C GLY A 12 -1.31 10.43 1.69
N LEU A 13 -2.40 10.29 2.46
CA LEU A 13 -3.40 11.35 2.62
C LEU A 13 -2.82 12.57 3.34
N ALA A 14 -2.01 12.36 4.38
CA ALA A 14 -1.35 13.45 5.11
C ALA A 14 -0.37 14.21 4.22
N VAL A 15 0.40 13.53 3.37
CA VAL A 15 1.30 14.17 2.40
C VAL A 15 0.51 14.95 1.35
N ALA A 16 -0.58 14.38 0.81
CA ALA A 16 -1.44 15.10 -0.14
C ALA A 16 -2.08 16.35 0.49
N ALA A 17 -2.60 16.24 1.72
CA ALA A 17 -3.14 17.39 2.46
C ALA A 17 -2.06 18.45 2.74
N GLY A 18 -0.83 18.02 3.08
CA GLY A 18 0.32 18.91 3.21
C GLY A 18 0.62 19.68 1.93
N GLY A 19 0.47 19.05 0.76
CA GLY A 19 0.65 19.69 -0.54
C GLY A 19 -0.34 20.83 -0.79
N TRP A 20 -1.62 20.60 -0.47
CA TRP A 20 -2.65 21.62 -0.66
C TRP A 20 -2.66 22.74 0.38
N PHE A 21 -2.46 22.40 1.66
CA PHE A 21 -2.67 23.35 2.76
C PHE A 21 -1.39 23.93 3.35
N ALA A 22 -0.25 23.25 3.18
CA ALA A 22 1.00 23.65 3.81
C ALA A 22 2.24 23.31 2.95
N PRO A 23 2.32 23.77 1.68
CA PRO A 23 3.41 23.40 0.77
C PRO A 23 4.79 23.79 1.31
N GLY A 24 4.89 24.90 2.05
CA GLY A 24 6.14 25.32 2.72
C GLY A 24 6.63 24.35 3.79
N MET A 25 5.73 23.56 4.40
CA MET A 25 6.09 22.53 5.38
C MET A 25 6.68 21.29 4.67
N LEU A 26 6.10 20.89 3.52
CA LEU A 26 6.66 19.81 2.70
C LEU A 26 8.00 20.17 2.05
N ALA A 27 8.28 21.46 1.85
CA ALA A 27 9.57 21.93 1.35
C ALA A 27 10.72 21.76 2.37
N MET A 28 10.42 21.42 3.63
CA MET A 28 11.45 21.11 4.61
C MET A 28 12.20 19.83 4.21
N ALA A 29 13.53 19.92 4.12
CA ALA A 29 14.39 18.86 3.61
C ALA A 29 14.26 17.50 4.35
N TRP A 30 13.76 17.47 5.58
CA TRP A 30 13.66 16.28 6.41
C TRP A 30 12.26 15.62 6.37
N LEU A 31 11.20 16.37 6.03
CA LEU A 31 9.83 15.89 6.22
C LEU A 31 9.44 14.83 5.18
N LEU A 32 9.76 15.04 3.90
CA LEU A 32 9.51 14.06 2.84
C LEU A 32 10.36 12.79 3.00
N PRO A 33 11.66 12.85 3.31
CA PRO A 33 12.44 11.64 3.64
C PRO A 33 11.88 10.88 4.85
N LEU A 34 11.44 11.58 5.90
CA LEU A 34 10.83 10.95 7.06
C LEU A 34 9.51 10.26 6.70
N ALA A 35 8.65 10.93 5.92
CA ALA A 35 7.43 10.31 5.40
C ALA A 35 7.78 9.07 4.56
N PHE A 36 8.71 9.18 3.62
CA PHE A 36 9.14 8.05 2.80
C PHE A 36 9.68 6.87 3.64
N PHE A 37 10.42 7.15 4.71
CA PHE A 37 10.89 6.13 5.65
C PHE A 37 9.72 5.42 6.34
N LEU A 38 8.76 6.16 6.88
CA LEU A 38 7.57 5.57 7.52
C LEU A 38 6.75 4.75 6.53
N LEU A 39 6.60 5.24 5.29
CA LEU A 39 5.95 4.52 4.21
C LEU A 39 6.67 3.20 3.91
N SER A 40 8.00 3.22 3.86
CA SER A 40 8.82 2.03 3.59
C SER A 40 8.67 0.98 4.69
N VAL A 41 8.67 1.39 5.95
CA VAL A 41 8.41 0.49 7.10
C VAL A 41 7.02 -0.14 7.00
N ALA A 42 6.00 0.67 6.71
CA ALA A 42 4.64 0.19 6.57
C ALA A 42 4.48 -0.76 5.35
N HIS A 43 5.14 -0.45 4.24
CA HIS A 43 5.14 -1.29 3.04
C HIS A 43 5.75 -2.67 3.31
N GLU A 44 6.91 -2.72 3.97
CA GLU A 44 7.51 -3.99 4.37
C GLU A 44 6.64 -4.76 5.37
N GLY A 45 5.95 -4.06 6.28
CA GLY A 45 4.96 -4.67 7.18
C GLY A 45 3.80 -5.37 6.45
N VAL A 46 3.32 -4.81 5.33
CA VAL A 46 2.30 -5.46 4.48
C VAL A 46 2.89 -6.67 3.76
N ARG A 47 4.08 -6.52 3.18
CA ARG A 47 4.76 -7.57 2.40
C ARG A 47 5.10 -8.78 3.25
N VAL A 48 5.64 -8.57 4.45
CA VAL A 48 5.92 -9.64 5.42
C VAL A 48 4.63 -10.32 5.85
N GLY A 49 3.59 -9.54 6.19
CA GLY A 49 2.30 -10.08 6.61
C GLY A 49 1.62 -10.96 5.55
N ARG A 50 1.69 -10.59 4.27
CA ARG A 50 1.20 -11.44 3.17
C ARG A 50 1.98 -12.74 3.08
N LYS A 51 3.31 -12.68 3.21
CA LYS A 51 4.16 -13.86 3.12
C LYS A 51 3.86 -14.83 4.25
N THR A 52 3.67 -14.37 5.49
CA THR A 52 3.32 -15.25 6.62
C THR A 52 1.91 -15.81 6.44
N TYR A 53 0.92 -14.97 6.14
CA TYR A 53 -0.46 -15.40 5.92
C TYR A 53 -0.59 -16.52 4.87
N LEU A 54 0.09 -16.37 3.72
CA LEU A 54 0.08 -17.38 2.65
C LEU A 54 0.73 -18.71 3.05
N VAL A 55 1.70 -18.67 3.97
CA VAL A 55 2.37 -19.88 4.46
C VAL A 55 1.47 -20.61 5.45
N ASP A 56 0.77 -19.86 6.28
CA ASP A 56 -0.07 -20.41 7.35
C ASP A 56 -1.36 -21.05 6.79
N ILE A 57 -1.91 -20.52 5.68
CA ILE A 57 -3.13 -21.07 5.08
C ILE A 57 -2.91 -22.19 4.03
N ALA A 58 -1.67 -22.47 3.63
CA ALA A 58 -1.39 -23.32 2.47
C ALA A 58 -0.38 -24.46 2.75
N GLU A 59 -0.90 -25.69 2.76
CA GLU A 59 -0.09 -26.90 2.90
C GLU A 59 0.39 -27.48 1.55
N GLY A 60 1.62 -28.00 1.52
CA GLY A 60 2.14 -28.81 0.41
C GLY A 60 2.19 -28.08 -0.93
N ALA A 61 1.77 -28.75 -2.01
CA ALA A 61 1.83 -28.23 -3.38
C ALA A 61 0.97 -26.96 -3.60
N ARG A 62 -0.10 -26.77 -2.83
CA ARG A 62 -1.00 -25.60 -2.93
C ARG A 62 -0.30 -24.28 -2.58
N ARG A 63 0.74 -24.32 -1.76
CA ARG A 63 1.56 -23.14 -1.41
C ARG A 63 2.23 -22.55 -2.64
N THR A 64 2.74 -23.38 -3.54
CA THR A 64 3.39 -22.93 -4.78
C THR A 64 2.39 -22.26 -5.71
N ASP A 65 1.21 -22.84 -5.87
CA ASP A 65 0.14 -22.30 -6.72
C ASP A 65 -0.37 -20.95 -6.19
N TYR A 66 -0.60 -20.84 -4.88
CA TYR A 66 -1.04 -19.58 -4.26
C TYR A 66 0.01 -18.48 -4.38
N VAL A 67 1.30 -18.81 -4.24
CA VAL A 67 2.37 -17.83 -4.44
C VAL A 67 2.44 -17.38 -5.89
N ALA A 68 2.33 -18.29 -6.87
CA ALA A 68 2.38 -17.97 -8.29
C ALA A 68 1.20 -17.07 -8.73
N VAL A 69 -0.03 -17.44 -8.33
CA VAL A 69 -1.23 -16.64 -8.60
C VAL A 69 -1.13 -15.28 -7.93
N SER A 70 -0.73 -15.22 -6.66
CA SER A 70 -0.64 -13.96 -5.93
C SER A 70 0.42 -13.02 -6.52
N ASN A 71 1.57 -13.55 -6.98
CA ASN A 71 2.60 -12.71 -7.62
C ASN A 71 2.12 -12.17 -8.97
N SER A 72 1.41 -12.98 -9.75
CA SER A 72 0.83 -12.53 -11.03
C SER A 72 -0.26 -11.48 -10.81
N ALA A 73 -1.14 -11.69 -9.83
CA ALA A 73 -2.18 -10.75 -9.46
C ALA A 73 -1.59 -9.40 -9.02
N ILE A 74 -0.54 -9.40 -8.18
CA ILE A 74 0.15 -8.17 -7.78
C ILE A 74 0.80 -7.47 -8.97
N GLY A 75 1.38 -8.21 -9.92
CA GLY A 75 1.92 -7.63 -11.15
C GLY A 75 0.85 -6.86 -11.92
N VAL A 76 -0.32 -7.45 -12.13
CA VAL A 76 -1.46 -6.81 -12.80
C VAL A 76 -1.95 -5.59 -12.03
N VAL A 77 -2.13 -5.72 -10.71
CA VAL A 77 -2.54 -4.63 -9.83
C VAL A 77 -1.54 -3.47 -9.91
N LEU A 78 -0.23 -3.72 -9.81
CA LEU A 78 0.80 -2.68 -9.91
C LEU A 78 0.80 -1.98 -11.27
N LEU A 79 0.57 -2.71 -12.37
CA LEU A 79 0.46 -2.11 -13.70
C LEU A 79 -0.76 -1.19 -13.81
N LEU A 80 -1.93 -1.64 -13.34
CA LEU A 80 -3.17 -0.87 -13.39
C LEU A 80 -3.09 0.38 -12.50
N PHE A 81 -2.69 0.22 -11.23
CA PHE A 81 -2.59 1.34 -10.30
C PHE A 81 -1.42 2.27 -10.65
N GLY A 82 -0.32 1.76 -11.19
CA GLY A 82 0.78 2.56 -11.69
C GLY A 82 0.38 3.41 -12.90
N ALA A 83 -0.33 2.83 -13.87
CA ALA A 83 -0.84 3.55 -15.02
C ALA A 83 -1.90 4.59 -14.62
N ALA A 84 -2.85 4.22 -13.76
CA ALA A 84 -3.85 5.15 -13.23
C ALA A 84 -3.20 6.28 -12.42
N GLY A 85 -2.22 5.95 -11.57
CA GLY A 85 -1.46 6.93 -10.80
C GLY A 85 -0.68 7.90 -11.69
N ALA A 86 -0.04 7.41 -12.75
CA ALA A 86 0.67 8.24 -13.72
C ALA A 86 -0.30 9.17 -14.48
N ALA A 87 -1.46 8.65 -14.91
CA ALA A 87 -2.49 9.45 -15.56
C ALA A 87 -3.07 10.53 -14.64
N LEU A 88 -3.34 10.21 -13.37
CA LEU A 88 -3.83 11.17 -12.38
C LEU A 88 -2.77 12.22 -12.01
N SER A 89 -1.49 11.84 -11.99
CA SER A 89 -0.38 12.75 -11.69
C SER A 89 -0.24 13.86 -12.74
N ALA A 90 -0.74 13.64 -13.97
CA ALA A 90 -0.80 14.67 -15.01
C ALA A 90 -1.77 15.81 -14.65
N LEU A 91 -2.76 15.56 -13.79
CA LEU A 91 -3.63 16.61 -13.22
C LEU A 91 -2.95 17.25 -12.01
N SER A 92 -2.62 16.43 -11.00
CA SER A 92 -1.89 16.86 -9.81
C SER A 92 -1.30 15.66 -9.06
N PRO A 93 -0.07 15.77 -8.52
CA PRO A 93 0.53 14.72 -7.70
C PRO A 93 -0.30 14.38 -6.45
N GLU A 94 -0.93 15.38 -5.84
CA GLU A 94 -1.78 15.21 -4.66
C GLU A 94 -3.03 14.39 -4.97
N VAL A 95 -3.67 14.63 -6.12
CA VAL A 95 -4.83 13.85 -6.58
C VAL A 95 -4.44 12.38 -6.79
N ALA A 96 -3.28 12.12 -7.40
CA ALA A 96 -2.77 10.76 -7.55
C ALA A 96 -2.51 10.08 -6.20
N LEU A 97 -1.89 10.80 -5.25
CA LEU A 97 -1.66 10.30 -3.89
C LEU A 97 -2.98 9.97 -3.17
N VAL A 98 -3.98 10.85 -3.23
CA VAL A 98 -5.30 10.59 -2.62
C VAL A 98 -5.93 9.34 -3.22
N ALA A 99 -5.96 9.21 -4.55
CA ALA A 99 -6.55 8.05 -5.21
C ALA A 99 -5.86 6.74 -4.81
N LEU A 100 -4.52 6.71 -4.81
CA LEU A 100 -3.75 5.54 -4.41
C LEU A 100 -3.90 5.22 -2.91
N SER A 101 -3.95 6.23 -2.04
CA SER A 101 -4.23 6.04 -0.62
C SER A 101 -5.62 5.45 -0.38
N MET A 102 -6.64 5.92 -1.10
CA MET A 102 -8.00 5.38 -0.99
C MET A 102 -8.06 3.92 -1.45
N ALA A 103 -7.32 3.55 -2.51
CA ALA A 103 -7.19 2.16 -2.91
C ALA A 103 -6.48 1.30 -1.85
N GLY A 104 -5.43 1.84 -1.20
CA GLY A 104 -4.75 1.20 -0.07
C GLY A 104 -5.68 0.99 1.13
N LEU A 105 -6.51 1.98 1.47
CA LEU A 105 -7.54 1.87 2.51
C LEU A 105 -8.58 0.80 2.17
N ALA A 106 -9.07 0.79 0.92
CA ALA A 106 -10.00 -0.24 0.47
C ALA A 106 -9.38 -1.64 0.63
N GLY A 107 -8.12 -1.81 0.24
CA GLY A 107 -7.38 -3.06 0.47
C GLY A 107 -7.27 -3.44 1.95
N ALA A 108 -7.04 -2.47 2.84
CA ALA A 108 -7.01 -2.69 4.28
C ALA A 108 -8.37 -3.16 4.83
N VAL A 109 -9.47 -2.55 4.36
CA VAL A 109 -10.85 -2.93 4.71
C VAL A 109 -11.19 -4.31 4.18
N PHE A 110 -10.87 -4.64 2.93
CA PHE A 110 -11.08 -6.00 2.42
C PHE A 110 -10.27 -7.04 3.21
N GLY A 111 -9.08 -6.66 3.68
CA GLY A 111 -8.23 -7.52 4.51
C GLY A 111 -8.84 -7.90 5.86
N THR A 112 -9.77 -7.12 6.43
CA THR A 112 -10.43 -7.48 7.70
C THR A 112 -11.43 -8.62 7.53
N GLY A 113 -11.86 -8.92 6.30
CA GLY A 113 -12.77 -10.04 6.01
C GLY A 113 -12.05 -11.36 5.73
N LEU A 114 -10.72 -11.39 5.79
CA LEU A 114 -9.96 -12.61 5.58
C LEU A 114 -10.05 -13.54 6.81
N PRO A 115 -10.17 -14.86 6.62
CA PRO A 115 -10.11 -15.83 7.71
C PRO A 115 -8.82 -15.67 8.50
N GLU A 116 -8.89 -15.85 9.82
CA GLU A 116 -7.71 -15.92 10.67
C GLU A 116 -6.86 -17.11 10.23
N ALA A 117 -5.55 -16.88 10.10
CA ALA A 117 -4.62 -17.96 9.83
C ALA A 117 -4.32 -18.66 11.16
N ASP A 118 -4.79 -19.89 11.32
CA ASP A 118 -4.43 -20.73 12.46
C ASP A 118 -2.96 -21.17 12.33
N ALA A 119 -2.22 -21.03 13.43
CA ALA A 119 -0.79 -21.34 13.52
C ALA A 119 -0.52 -22.83 13.80
#